data_AF-A0A843UM91-F1
#
_entry.id   AF-A0A843UM91-F1
#
_cell.length_a   1.000
_cell.length_b   1.000
_cell.length_c   1.000
_cell.angle_alpha   90.00
_cell.angle_beta   90.00
_cell.angle_gamma   90.00
#
_symmetry.space_group_name_H-M   'P 1'
#
loop_
_entity.id
_entity.type
_entity.pdbx_description
1 polymer ?
#
loop_
_entity_poly.entity_id
_entity_poly.type
_entity_poly.pdbx_seq_one_letter_code
_entity_poly.pdbx_strand_id
1 'polypeptide(L)'
;MGREETVRNAERLVESTMNGRDASHNAAHAYRVRDLALSLAREEGLSNPSSPSYSPDGMEVVELAALLHDVGDYKYTKRTGST
;
A
#
# COMPACT_ATOMS: atom_id res chain seq x y z
N MET A 1 13.96 -12.80 -1.17
CA MET A 1 12.50 -12.86 -1.03
C MET A 1 11.91 -12.54 -2.39
N GLY A 2 10.91 -13.27 -2.83
CA GLY A 2 10.24 -12.97 -4.10
C GLY A 2 9.26 -11.80 -3.95
N ARG A 3 8.96 -11.07 -5.03
CA ARG A 3 7.99 -9.96 -5.04
C ARG A 3 6.68 -10.29 -4.30
N GLU A 4 6.11 -11.46 -4.57
CA GLU A 4 4.87 -11.89 -3.92
C GLU A 4 5.01 -12.09 -2.40
N GLU A 5 6.18 -12.54 -1.94
CA GLU A 5 6.46 -12.70 -0.51
C GLU A 5 6.52 -11.34 0.17
N THR A 6 7.16 -10.35 -0.47
CA THR A 6 7.21 -8.97 0.01
C THR A 6 5.82 -8.36 0.12
N VAL A 7 4.97 -8.52 -0.90
CA VAL A 7 3.59 -8.02 -0.91
C VAL A 7 2.76 -8.69 0.20
N ARG A 8 2.84 -10.02 0.34
CA ARG A 8 2.15 -10.74 1.43
C ARG A 8 2.59 -10.28 2.82
N ASN A 9 3.87 -9.95 2.99
CA ASN A 9 4.37 -9.40 4.26
C ASN A 9 3.82 -8.00 4.52
N ALA A 10 3.72 -7.16 3.49
CA ALA A 10 3.12 -5.84 3.58
C ALA A 10 1.62 -5.91 3.93
N GLU A 11 0.86 -6.81 3.30
CA GLU A 11 -0.56 -7.04 3.61
C GLU A 11 -0.76 -7.42 5.08
N ARG A 12 0.03 -8.37 5.61
CA ARG A 12 -0.03 -8.76 7.02
C ARG A 12 0.31 -7.61 7.97
N LEU A 13 1.26 -6.76 7.59
CA LEU A 13 1.59 -5.57 8.37
C LEU A 13 0.43 -4.57 8.39
N VAL A 14 -0.21 -4.32 7.24
CA VAL A 14 -1.39 -3.47 7.12
C VAL A 14 -2.52 -3.99 7.99
N GLU A 15 -2.86 -5.27 7.87
CA GLU A 15 -3.93 -5.91 8.65
C GLU A 15 -3.66 -5.77 10.15
N SER A 16 -2.46 -6.11 10.60
CA SER A 16 -2.11 -6.04 12.03
C SER A 16 -2.05 -4.62 12.58
N THR A 17 -1.61 -3.64 11.78
CA THR A 17 -1.43 -2.25 12.23
C THR A 17 -2.71 -1.42 12.16
N MET A 18 -3.60 -1.77 11.23
CA MET A 18 -4.85 -1.03 10.97
C MET A 18 -6.09 -1.74 11.53
N ASN A 19 -5.92 -2.86 12.22
CA ASN A 19 -7.02 -3.55 12.90
C ASN A 19 -7.68 -2.64 13.96
N GLY A 20 -9.00 -2.54 13.93
CA GLY A 20 -9.77 -1.70 14.87
C GLY A 20 -9.75 -0.19 14.59
N ARG A 21 -9.14 0.27 13.49
CA ARG A 21 -9.28 1.66 13.01
C ARG A 21 -10.64 1.88 12.35
N ASP A 22 -11.07 3.15 12.28
CA ASP A 22 -12.33 3.53 11.63
C ASP A 22 -12.37 3.13 10.14
N ALA A 23 -13.56 3.14 9.53
CA ALA A 23 -13.76 2.70 8.16
C ALA A 23 -12.95 3.47 7.10
N SER A 24 -12.47 4.67 7.45
CA SER A 24 -11.59 5.48 6.60
C SER A 24 -10.12 5.03 6.64
N HIS A 25 -9.67 4.32 7.67
CA HIS A 25 -8.26 3.93 7.85
C HIS A 25 -8.10 2.45 8.25
N ASN A 26 -9.05 1.61 7.87
CA ASN A 26 -8.93 0.16 8.05
C ASN A 26 -8.21 -0.47 6.85
N ALA A 27 -7.82 -1.74 6.95
CA ALA A 27 -7.14 -2.45 5.87
C ALA A 27 -7.90 -2.40 4.53
N ALA A 28 -9.24 -2.38 4.58
CA ALA A 28 -10.06 -2.26 3.38
C ALA A 28 -9.87 -0.91 2.64
N HIS A 29 -9.53 0.18 3.35
CA HIS A 29 -9.13 1.43 2.70
C HIS A 29 -7.84 1.24 1.89
N ALA A 30 -6.79 0.71 2.51
CA ALA A 30 -5.50 0.48 1.86
C ALA A 30 -5.63 -0.44 0.63
N TYR A 31 -6.47 -1.47 0.67
CA TYR A 31 -6.71 -2.34 -0.48
C TYR A 31 -7.40 -1.63 -1.64
N ARG A 32 -8.41 -0.77 -1.38
CA ARG A 32 -9.03 0.04 -2.44
C ARG A 32 -8.02 1.00 -3.08
N VAL A 33 -7.15 1.61 -2.27
CA VAL A 33 -6.09 2.49 -2.78
C VAL A 33 -5.08 1.71 -3.62
N ARG A 34 -4.65 0.52 -3.17
CA ARG A 34 -3.79 -0.38 -3.95
C ARG A 34 -4.38 -0.71 -5.31
N ASP A 35 -5.63 -1.15 -5.34
CA ASP A 35 -6.26 -1.60 -6.59
C ASP A 35 -6.38 -0.44 -7.60
N LEU A 36 -6.73 0.76 -7.12
CA LEU A 36 -6.76 1.98 -7.94
C LEU A 36 -5.35 2.36 -8.43
N ALA A 37 -4.36 2.37 -7.55
CA ALA A 37 -2.98 2.72 -7.88
C ALA A 37 -2.39 1.78 -8.94
N LEU A 38 -2.70 0.47 -8.85
CA LEU A 38 -2.28 -0.52 -9.84
C LEU A 38 -2.97 -0.33 -11.20
N SER A 39 -4.24 0.10 -11.23
CA SER A 39 -4.93 0.45 -12.48
C SER A 39 -4.22 1.63 -13.16
N LEU A 40 -4.02 2.71 -12.41
CA LEU A 40 -3.37 3.93 -12.92
C LEU A 40 -1.94 3.64 -13.37
N ALA A 41 -1.13 2.89 -12.60
CA ALA A 41 0.23 2.55 -13.01
C ALA A 41 0.30 1.78 -14.33
N ARG A 42 -0.70 0.94 -14.62
CA ARG A 42 -0.80 0.24 -15.91
C ARG A 42 -1.16 1.20 -17.04
N GLU A 43 -2.14 2.08 -16.81
CA GLU A 43 -2.59 3.09 -17.77
C GLU A 43 -1.47 4.09 -18.12
N GLU A 44 -0.67 4.48 -17.12
CA GLU A 44 0.53 5.33 -17.30
C GLU A 44 1.73 4.57 -17.90
N GLY A 45 1.57 3.27 -18.17
CA GLY A 45 2.54 2.47 -18.92
C GLY A 45 3.76 2.00 -18.13
N LEU A 46 3.71 1.99 -16.79
CA LEU A 46 4.83 1.51 -15.95
C LEU A 46 5.13 0.02 -16.19
N SER A 47 4.16 -0.75 -16.67
CA SER A 47 4.29 -2.18 -16.97
C SER A 47 4.59 -2.51 -18.43
N ASN A 48 4.68 -1.51 -19.32
CA ASN A 48 4.89 -1.71 -20.76
C ASN A 48 6.33 -1.35 -21.14
N PRO A 49 7.21 -2.30 -21.52
CA PRO A 49 8.60 -2.04 -21.90
C PRO A 49 8.79 -1.06 -23.07
N SER A 50 7.75 -0.83 -23.87
CA SER A 50 7.77 0.13 -24.98
C SER A 50 7.26 1.53 -24.59
N SER A 51 6.79 1.72 -23.36
CA SER A 51 6.35 3.02 -22.83
C SER A 51 7.55 3.87 -22.40
N PRO A 52 7.53 5.20 -22.61
CA PRO A 52 8.54 6.10 -22.05
C PRO A 52 8.55 6.12 -20.51
N SER A 53 7.45 5.73 -19.87
CA SER A 53 7.31 5.65 -18.41
C SER A 53 7.63 4.27 -17.83
N TYR A 54 8.12 3.33 -18.66
CA TYR A 54 8.43 1.98 -18.21
C TYR A 54 9.43 1.98 -17.05
N SER A 55 9.14 1.21 -16.01
CA SER A 55 10.05 0.99 -14.90
C SER A 55 9.99 -0.49 -14.50
N PRO A 56 11.12 -1.22 -14.53
CA PRO A 56 11.15 -2.65 -14.19
C PRO A 56 10.54 -2.97 -12.82
N ASP A 57 10.78 -2.09 -11.84
CA ASP A 57 10.31 -2.25 -10.46
C ASP A 57 9.10 -1.34 -10.15
N GLY A 58 8.64 -0.55 -11.11
CA GLY A 58 7.63 0.50 -10.90
C GLY A 58 6.32 -0.05 -10.36
N MET A 59 5.88 -1.20 -10.87
CA MET A 59 4.66 -1.85 -10.38
C MET A 59 4.79 -2.34 -8.94
N GLU A 60 5.95 -2.87 -8.55
CA GLU A 60 6.20 -3.32 -7.17
C GLU A 60 6.29 -2.14 -6.21
N VAL A 61 6.97 -1.06 -6.60
CA VAL A 61 7.07 0.16 -5.79
C VAL A 61 5.69 0.78 -5.57
N VAL A 62 4.86 0.89 -6.60
CA VAL A 62 3.50 1.43 -6.48
C VAL A 62 2.64 0.57 -5.55
N GLU A 63 2.71 -0.76 -5.68
CA GLU A 63 1.93 -1.68 -4.85
C GLU A 63 2.30 -1.59 -3.37
N LEU A 64 3.60 -1.58 -3.06
CA LEU A 64 4.10 -1.49 -1.69
C LEU A 64 3.81 -0.12 -1.09
N ALA A 65 4.00 0.96 -1.86
CA ALA A 65 3.70 2.31 -1.41
C ALA A 65 2.21 2.47 -1.11
N ALA A 66 1.32 1.97 -1.98
CA ALA A 66 -0.12 2.03 -1.76
C ALA A 66 -0.58 1.21 -0.55
N LEU A 67 0.00 0.03 -0.31
CA LEU A 67 -0.29 -0.75 0.89
C LEU A 67 0.16 -0.04 2.17
N LEU A 68 1.34 0.58 2.17
CA LEU A 68 1.97 1.10 3.39
C LEU A 68 1.71 2.58 3.66
N HIS A 69 1.05 3.33 2.77
CA HIS A 69 0.92 4.80 2.88
C HIS A 69 0.30 5.28 4.21
N ASP A 70 -0.62 4.50 4.78
CA ASP A 70 -1.35 4.81 6.02
C ASP A 70 -0.78 4.08 7.27
N VAL A 71 0.25 3.26 7.08
CA VAL A 71 0.94 2.59 8.18
C VAL A 71 1.78 3.62 8.93
N GLY A 72 1.55 3.72 10.24
CA GLY A 72 2.27 4.67 11.09
C GLY A 72 1.75 6.11 11.06
N ASP A 73 0.58 6.38 10.45
CA ASP A 73 -0.05 7.71 10.53
C ASP A 73 -0.17 8.19 11.99
N TYR A 74 0.50 9.31 12.28
CA TYR A 74 0.67 9.89 13.61
C TYR A 74 -0.65 10.19 14.33
N LYS A 75 -1.73 10.45 13.58
CA LYS A 75 -3.07 10.71 14.12
C LYS A 75 -3.63 9.46 14.83
N TYR A 76 -3.20 8.27 14.42
CA TYR A 76 -3.66 6.99 14.94
C TYR A 76 -2.62 6.26 15.81
N THR A 77 -1.40 6.78 15.93
CA THR A 77 -0.36 6.24 16.83
C THR A 77 -0.35 6.90 18.21
N LYS A 78 -1.13 7.96 18.44
CA LYS A 78 -1.35 8.49 19.79
C LYS A 78 -2.15 7.51 20.62
N ARG A 79 -1.44 6.61 21.30
CA ARG A 79 -1.89 6.01 22.55
C ARG A 79 -2.23 7.18 23.47
N THR A 80 -3.49 7.26 23.88
CA THR A 80 -3.92 8.16 24.95
C THR A 80 -2.90 8.04 26.07
N GLY A 81 -2.25 9.15 26.42
CA GLY A 81 -1.52 9.24 27.67
C GLY A 81 -2.50 8.94 28.80
N SER A 82 -2.52 7.68 29.24
CA SER A 82 -3.13 7.31 30.50
C SER A 82 -2.08 7.66 31.55
N THR A 83 -2.36 8.76 32.25
CA THR A 83 -2.16 9.00 33.69
C THR A 83 -1.02 8.26 34.38
#